data_AF-A0A522YN51-F1
#
_entry.id   AF-A0A522YN51-F1
#
_cell.length_a   1.000
_cell.length_b   1.000
_cell.length_c   1.000
_cell.angle_alpha   90.00
_cell.angle_beta   90.00
_cell.angle_gamma   90.00
#
_symmetry.space_group_name_H-M   'P 1'
#
loop_
_entity.id
_entity.type
_entity.pdbx_description
1 polymer ?
#
loop_
_entity_poly.entity_id
_entity_poly.type
_entity_poly.pdbx_seq_one_letter_code
_entity_poly.pdbx_strand_id
1 'polypeptide(L)'
;METILLLTIAFSGILIGYFLRNISTRNKIKTIGMPKQEKPAEAQVKKEEPADGNLLERKILLEETITILRELNENLSSYASLYELTDDIAKTTARIFNLNTCSLLLLNPLTDTLEMYSYIGQENAAAKNLSIKLGEEISGVTARYNEIKIINNLEANKRVFNLKLEGLYKNSLASVPLSYKGRVIGVINASDKKTGKSFTDNDSEILKLISSESAIAIQNFRLFLELQENYLKTVITLAKAVDAKDPYTNMHSQNVAKYSVRLAKYLGLSAESIETIHRAGLLHDIGKIAVRDEVLQKPGKLTNEEYEHIKIHPVKGEEIIKSLP
;
A
#
# COMPACT_ATOMS: atom_id res chain seq x y z
N MET A 1 -37.26 -12.05 -20.39
CA MET A 1 -35.98 -11.38 -20.06
C MET A 1 -36.17 -10.28 -19.02
N GLU A 2 -37.19 -9.42 -19.11
CA GLU A 2 -37.42 -8.34 -18.12
C GLU A 2 -37.76 -8.83 -16.70
N THR A 3 -38.43 -9.98 -16.56
CA THR A 3 -38.81 -10.55 -15.24
C THR A 3 -37.61 -11.11 -14.46
N ILE A 4 -36.57 -11.57 -15.15
CA ILE A 4 -35.35 -12.10 -14.53
C ILE A 4 -34.48 -10.96 -14.00
N LEU A 5 -34.43 -9.83 -14.71
CA LEU A 5 -33.70 -8.62 -14.33
C LEU A 5 -34.31 -7.95 -13.08
N LEU A 6 -35.64 -7.91 -12.98
CA LEU A 6 -36.36 -7.39 -11.80
C LEU A 6 -36.18 -8.27 -10.56
N LEU A 7 -36.10 -9.59 -10.74
CA LEU A 7 -35.78 -10.53 -9.66
C LEU A 7 -34.32 -10.43 -9.20
N THR A 8 -33.36 -10.17 -10.11
CA THR A 8 -31.95 -9.97 -9.72
C THR A 8 -31.75 -8.68 -8.91
N ILE A 9 -32.46 -7.60 -9.25
CA ILE A 9 -32.42 -6.34 -8.49
C ILE A 9 -33.05 -6.53 -7.09
N ALA A 10 -34.18 -7.23 -6.99
CA ALA A 10 -34.85 -7.48 -5.71
C ALA A 10 -34.01 -8.36 -4.75
N PHE A 11 -33.32 -9.39 -5.26
CA PHE A 11 -32.47 -10.26 -4.44
C PHE A 11 -31.13 -9.61 -4.04
N SER A 12 -30.58 -8.73 -4.88
CA SER A 12 -29.37 -7.96 -4.52
C SER A 12 -29.62 -7.02 -3.32
N GLY A 13 -30.83 -6.49 -3.16
CA GLY A 13 -31.20 -5.65 -2.01
C GLY A 13 -31.23 -6.40 -0.67
N ILE A 14 -31.55 -7.70 -0.68
CA ILE A 14 -31.61 -8.53 0.54
C ILE A 14 -30.19 -8.84 1.03
N LEU A 15 -29.24 -9.11 0.12
CA LEU A 15 -27.84 -9.35 0.47
C LEU A 15 -27.15 -8.07 1.00
N ILE A 16 -27.44 -6.92 0.37
CA ILE A 16 -26.90 -5.61 0.79
C ILE A 16 -27.45 -5.19 2.18
N GLY A 17 -28.75 -5.44 2.43
CA GLY A 17 -29.37 -5.15 3.74
C GLY A 17 -28.84 -6.01 4.88
N TYR A 18 -28.42 -7.25 4.60
CA TYR A 18 -27.82 -8.14 5.59
C TYR A 18 -26.37 -7.74 5.93
N PHE A 19 -25.61 -7.29 4.91
CA PHE A 19 -24.21 -6.88 5.07
C PHE A 19 -24.04 -5.61 5.95
N LEU A 20 -24.93 -4.64 5.81
CA LEU A 20 -24.90 -3.39 6.60
C LEU A 20 -25.22 -3.59 8.08
N ARG A 21 -25.86 -4.71 8.46
CA ARG A 21 -26.30 -4.96 9.84
C ARG A 21 -25.21 -5.52 10.76
N ASN A 22 -24.10 -6.03 10.20
CA ASN A 22 -23.03 -6.70 10.96
C ASN A 22 -21.81 -5.82 11.32
N ILE A 23 -21.77 -4.56 10.89
CA ILE A 23 -20.62 -3.65 11.13
C ILE A 23 -20.64 -3.04 12.56
N SER A 24 -21.74 -3.18 13.32
CA SER A 24 -21.94 -2.45 14.58
C SER A 24 -21.45 -3.14 15.87
N THR A 25 -20.80 -4.31 15.81
CA THR A 25 -20.43 -5.04 17.05
C THR A 25 -19.06 -5.70 17.01
N ARG A 26 -17.99 -4.95 17.30
CA ARG A 26 -16.73 -5.51 17.84
C ARG A 26 -15.82 -4.39 18.38
N ASN A 27 -15.96 -4.06 19.66
CA ASN A 27 -14.95 -3.31 20.42
C ASN A 27 -14.96 -3.80 21.87
N LYS A 28 -13.84 -4.42 22.30
CA LYS A 28 -13.35 -4.55 23.69
C LYS A 28 -12.14 -5.49 23.73
N ILE A 29 -10.94 -4.94 23.92
CA ILE A 29 -9.76 -5.69 24.36
C ILE A 29 -9.34 -5.16 25.74
N LYS A 30 -9.19 -6.10 26.68
CA LYS A 30 -8.83 -5.88 28.09
C LYS A 30 -7.31 -5.76 28.24
N THR A 31 -6.89 -4.81 29.06
CA THR A 31 -5.52 -4.60 29.55
C THR A 31 -5.09 -5.75 30.46
N ILE A 32 -3.88 -6.30 30.26
CA ILE A 32 -3.24 -7.27 31.16
C ILE A 32 -1.90 -6.68 31.62
N GLY A 33 -1.71 -6.64 32.94
CA GLY A 33 -0.54 -6.04 33.60
C GLY A 33 0.72 -6.91 33.55
N MET A 34 1.88 -6.25 33.57
CA MET A 34 3.21 -6.87 33.65
C MET A 34 3.60 -7.19 35.11
N PRO A 35 4.30 -8.31 35.36
CA PRO A 35 4.97 -8.55 36.64
C PRO A 35 6.39 -7.93 36.67
N LYS A 36 6.76 -7.39 37.84
CA LYS A 36 8.12 -6.95 38.21
C LYS A 36 8.96 -8.16 38.66
N GLN A 37 10.21 -8.27 38.22
CA GLN A 37 11.36 -8.89 38.93
C GLN A 37 12.66 -8.32 38.32
N GLU A 38 13.46 -7.52 39.05
CA GLU A 38 14.60 -7.83 39.94
C GLU A 38 15.98 -7.72 39.25
N LYS A 39 16.87 -6.96 39.90
CA LYS A 39 18.22 -6.60 39.44
C LYS A 39 19.23 -7.74 39.64
N PRO A 40 20.27 -7.83 38.80
CA PRO A 40 21.55 -8.35 39.24
C PRO A 40 22.71 -7.34 39.10
N ALA A 41 23.49 -7.31 40.19
CA ALA A 41 24.93 -7.10 40.38
C ALA A 41 25.72 -6.06 39.54
N GLU A 42 26.31 -5.13 40.29
CA GLU A 42 27.33 -4.17 39.87
C GLU A 42 28.62 -4.86 39.43
N ALA A 43 29.02 -4.65 38.18
CA ALA A 43 30.37 -4.90 37.71
C ALA A 43 31.06 -3.56 37.43
N GLN A 44 32.13 -3.29 38.16
CA GLN A 44 32.96 -2.09 38.03
C GLN A 44 33.70 -2.12 36.68
N VAL A 45 33.24 -1.28 35.73
CA VAL A 45 33.97 -0.93 34.51
C VAL A 45 34.43 0.51 34.63
N LYS A 46 35.71 0.74 34.32
CA LYS A 46 36.41 2.03 34.39
C LYS A 46 35.59 3.15 33.74
N LYS A 47 35.40 4.25 34.48
CA LYS A 47 34.73 5.46 34.03
C LYS A 47 35.59 6.18 32.99
N GLU A 48 35.27 6.00 31.72
CA GLU A 48 35.37 7.09 30.74
C GLU A 48 34.02 7.83 30.79
N GLU A 49 34.02 9.12 31.13
CA GLU A 49 32.80 9.93 31.15
C GLU A 49 32.24 10.09 29.72
N PRO A 50 31.00 9.65 29.42
CA PRO A 50 30.35 10.00 28.17
C PRO A 50 29.58 11.32 28.33
N ALA A 51 29.67 12.16 27.31
CA ALA A 51 28.96 13.43 27.19
C ALA A 51 27.43 13.25 27.29
N ASP A 52 26.87 13.52 28.47
CA ASP A 52 25.47 13.26 28.88
C ASP A 52 24.43 14.12 28.11
N GLY A 53 24.87 15.14 27.37
CA GLY A 53 23.99 16.01 26.57
C GLY A 53 23.37 15.33 25.34
N ASN A 54 23.92 14.21 24.85
CA ASN A 54 23.50 13.58 23.59
C ASN A 54 22.47 12.45 23.78
N LEU A 55 22.37 11.86 24.98
CA LEU A 55 21.51 10.69 25.21
C LEU A 55 20.02 11.06 25.25
N LEU A 56 19.70 12.21 25.85
CA LEU A 56 18.33 12.69 25.98
C LEU A 56 17.77 13.17 24.63
N GLU A 57 18.58 13.90 23.85
CA GLU A 57 18.22 14.30 22.48
C GLU A 57 18.01 13.10 21.57
N ARG A 58 18.92 12.09 21.61
CA ARG A 58 18.73 10.83 20.87
C ARG A 58 17.46 10.10 21.27
N LYS A 59 17.13 10.07 22.57
CA LYS A 59 15.93 9.37 23.06
C LYS A 59 14.64 10.06 22.60
N ILE A 60 14.58 11.38 22.72
CA ILE A 60 13.42 12.18 22.28
C ILE A 60 13.21 12.01 20.77
N LEU A 61 14.30 12.11 20.00
CA LEU A 61 14.23 11.99 18.54
C LEU A 61 13.87 10.57 18.09
N LEU A 62 14.32 9.54 18.81
CA LEU A 62 13.96 8.15 18.56
C LEU A 62 12.48 7.91 18.88
N GLU A 63 11.96 8.45 19.98
CA GLU A 63 10.55 8.35 20.35
C GLU A 63 9.63 9.08 19.36
N GLU A 64 10.01 10.27 18.89
CA GLU A 64 9.30 11.00 17.83
C GLU A 64 9.32 10.24 16.50
N THR A 65 10.49 9.72 16.11
CA THR A 65 10.66 8.91 14.90
C THR A 65 9.79 7.65 14.97
N ILE A 66 9.82 6.92 16.08
CA ILE A 66 9.00 5.70 16.29
C ILE A 66 7.50 6.02 16.23
N THR A 67 7.06 7.13 16.83
CA THR A 67 5.65 7.50 16.85
C THR A 67 5.14 7.82 15.46
N ILE A 68 5.89 8.61 14.70
CA ILE A 68 5.52 8.99 13.33
C ILE A 68 5.58 7.78 12.38
N LEU A 69 6.55 6.89 12.56
CA LEU A 69 6.64 5.64 11.79
C LEU A 69 5.49 4.67 12.09
N ARG A 70 5.00 4.64 13.34
CA ARG A 70 3.79 3.89 13.71
C ARG A 70 2.55 4.47 13.03
N GLU A 71 2.39 5.79 13.00
CA GLU A 71 1.29 6.44 12.27
C GLU A 71 1.31 6.13 10.77
N LEU A 72 2.49 6.10 10.13
CA LEU A 72 2.61 5.70 8.72
C LEU A 72 2.19 4.23 8.48
N ASN A 73 2.45 3.34 9.44
CA ASN A 73 2.16 1.91 9.32
C ASN A 73 0.71 1.57 9.71
N GLU A 74 0.11 2.29 10.66
CA GLU A 74 -1.32 2.14 11.02
C GLU A 74 -2.24 2.61 9.89
N ASN A 75 -1.77 3.56 9.08
CA ASN A 75 -2.52 4.15 7.96
C ASN A 75 -2.26 3.46 6.61
N LEU A 76 -1.59 2.31 6.59
CA LEU A 76 -1.22 1.62 5.33
C LEU A 76 -2.43 1.35 4.42
N SER A 77 -3.58 1.01 5.00
CA SER A 77 -4.83 0.78 4.26
C SER A 77 -5.56 2.06 3.82
N SER A 78 -5.19 3.22 4.38
CA SER A 78 -5.79 4.51 3.99
C SER A 78 -5.14 5.15 2.78
N TYR A 79 -3.90 4.74 2.43
CA TYR A 79 -3.24 5.21 1.23
C TYR A 79 -3.90 4.61 -0.01
N ALA A 80 -4.31 5.48 -0.94
CA ALA A 80 -4.92 5.04 -2.20
C ALA A 80 -3.87 4.62 -3.23
N SER A 81 -2.61 5.04 -3.07
CA SER A 81 -1.54 4.72 -4.02
C SER A 81 -0.14 4.77 -3.40
N LEU A 82 0.84 4.18 -4.09
CA LEU A 82 2.25 4.28 -3.72
C LEU A 82 2.73 5.73 -3.72
N TYR A 83 2.20 6.56 -4.61
CA TYR A 83 2.53 7.97 -4.69
C TYR A 83 2.22 8.68 -3.37
N GLU A 84 1.00 8.52 -2.84
CA GLU A 84 0.60 9.15 -1.57
C GLU A 84 1.48 8.73 -0.40
N LEU A 85 1.76 7.42 -0.26
CA LEU A 85 2.66 6.92 0.78
C LEU A 85 4.07 7.50 0.65
N THR A 86 4.66 7.47 -0.55
CA THR A 86 6.01 8.02 -0.78
C THR A 86 6.06 9.54 -0.56
N ASP A 87 4.96 10.23 -0.83
CA ASP A 87 4.84 11.67 -0.63
C ASP A 87 4.78 12.03 0.86
N ASP A 88 4.03 11.29 1.65
CA ASP A 88 4.02 11.45 3.11
C ASP A 88 5.37 11.14 3.75
N ILE A 89 6.06 10.11 3.26
CA ILE A 89 7.44 9.80 3.69
C ILE A 89 8.38 10.98 3.37
N ALA A 90 8.31 11.52 2.15
CA ALA A 90 9.16 12.64 1.73
C ALA A 90 8.85 13.92 2.53
N LYS A 91 7.57 14.25 2.73
CA LYS A 91 7.13 15.37 3.59
C LYS A 91 7.61 15.22 5.02
N THR A 92 7.52 14.02 5.57
CA THR A 92 7.95 13.72 6.93
C THR A 92 9.45 13.87 7.07
N THR A 93 10.23 13.31 6.14
CA THR A 93 11.69 13.49 6.10
C THR A 93 12.06 14.97 6.00
N ALA A 94 11.39 15.73 5.11
CA ALA A 94 11.62 17.16 4.95
C ALA A 94 11.33 17.97 6.22
N ARG A 95 10.29 17.61 6.98
CA ARG A 95 9.96 18.24 8.27
C ARG A 95 11.03 17.95 9.33
N ILE A 96 11.42 16.68 9.50
CA ILE A 96 12.39 16.25 10.53
C ILE A 96 13.72 16.99 10.38
N PHE A 97 14.23 17.10 9.15
CA PHE A 97 15.52 17.76 8.89
C PHE A 97 15.41 19.23 8.51
N ASN A 98 14.20 19.79 8.52
CA ASN A 98 13.90 21.16 8.08
C ASN A 98 14.54 21.47 6.71
N LEU A 99 14.16 20.69 5.69
CA LEU A 99 14.74 20.72 4.34
C LEU A 99 14.01 21.70 3.41
N ASN A 100 14.74 22.27 2.45
CA ASN A 100 14.13 22.95 1.30
C ASN A 100 13.63 21.94 0.27
N THR A 101 14.38 20.85 0.06
CA THR A 101 14.04 19.84 -0.92
C THR A 101 14.22 18.42 -0.39
N CYS A 102 13.30 17.55 -0.76
CA CYS A 102 13.38 16.12 -0.45
C CYS A 102 12.76 15.34 -1.60
N SER A 103 13.42 14.32 -2.12
CA SER A 103 12.86 13.48 -3.17
C SER A 103 12.97 12.01 -2.84
N LEU A 104 11.98 11.23 -3.25
CA LEU A 104 11.97 9.79 -3.10
C LEU A 104 11.87 9.17 -4.50
N LEU A 105 12.86 8.34 -4.83
CA LEU A 105 12.90 7.59 -6.08
C LEU A 105 12.75 6.10 -5.76
N LEU A 106 11.98 5.38 -6.57
CA LEU A 106 11.87 3.92 -6.47
C LEU A 106 12.58 3.26 -7.66
N LEU A 107 13.19 2.11 -7.40
CA LEU A 107 13.84 1.31 -8.43
C LEU A 107 12.77 0.59 -9.26
N ASN A 108 12.82 0.80 -10.57
CA ASN A 108 12.12 -0.01 -11.56
C ASN A 108 13.02 -1.21 -11.94
N PRO A 109 12.65 -2.44 -11.57
CA PRO A 109 13.47 -3.63 -11.82
C PRO A 109 13.48 -4.08 -13.29
N LEU A 110 12.59 -3.54 -14.14
CA LEU A 110 12.55 -3.89 -15.56
C LEU A 110 13.55 -3.08 -16.38
N THR A 111 13.83 -1.85 -15.94
CA THR A 111 14.70 -0.90 -16.65
C THR A 111 16.01 -0.63 -15.93
N ASP A 112 16.18 -1.13 -14.70
CA ASP A 112 17.28 -0.82 -13.79
C ASP A 112 17.48 0.70 -13.59
N THR A 113 16.37 1.42 -13.49
CA THR A 113 16.35 2.87 -13.28
C THR A 113 15.60 3.27 -12.02
N LEU A 114 16.11 4.25 -11.30
CA LEU A 114 15.39 4.99 -10.26
C LEU A 114 14.46 6.01 -10.91
N GLU A 115 13.18 5.92 -10.58
CA GLU A 115 12.11 6.80 -11.08
C GLU A 115 11.57 7.65 -9.93
N MET A 116 11.25 8.91 -10.20
CA MET A 116 10.76 9.83 -9.18
C MET A 116 9.30 9.56 -8.81
N TYR A 117 9.04 9.29 -7.53
CA TYR A 117 7.69 9.09 -6.98
C TYR A 117 7.21 10.28 -6.14
N SER A 118 8.12 10.95 -5.43
CA SER A 118 7.80 12.19 -4.71
C SER A 118 8.93 13.20 -4.78
N TYR A 119 8.55 14.48 -4.76
CA TYR A 119 9.43 15.62 -4.67
C TYR A 119 8.78 16.75 -3.88
N ILE A 120 9.46 17.16 -2.83
CA ILE A 120 9.16 18.34 -2.02
C ILE A 120 10.15 19.42 -2.44
N GLY A 121 9.65 20.59 -2.82
CA GLY A 121 10.46 21.71 -3.28
C GLY A 121 9.68 22.65 -4.19
N GLN A 122 10.35 23.67 -4.74
CA GLN A 122 9.74 24.51 -5.77
C GLN A 122 9.42 23.67 -7.02
N GLU A 123 8.23 23.88 -7.60
CA GLU A 123 7.79 23.11 -8.77
C GLU A 123 8.86 23.12 -9.87
N ASN A 124 9.30 21.92 -10.23
CA ASN A 124 10.26 21.73 -11.30
C ASN A 124 9.72 20.65 -12.24
N ALA A 125 9.31 21.06 -13.44
CA ALA A 125 8.81 20.14 -14.47
C ALA A 125 9.84 19.06 -14.86
N ALA A 126 11.14 19.35 -14.72
CA ALA A 126 12.22 18.40 -14.98
C ALA A 126 12.32 17.30 -13.90
N ALA A 127 11.83 17.54 -12.68
CA ALA A 127 11.83 16.55 -11.61
C ALA A 127 10.91 15.36 -11.95
N LYS A 128 9.72 15.64 -12.52
CA LYS A 128 8.68 14.62 -12.77
C LYS A 128 9.07 13.52 -13.75
N ASN A 129 9.97 13.80 -14.68
CA ASN A 129 10.42 12.84 -15.71
C ASN A 129 11.83 12.31 -15.45
N LEU A 130 12.34 12.47 -14.22
CA LEU A 130 13.68 12.04 -13.87
C LEU A 130 13.76 10.51 -13.80
N SER A 131 14.69 9.96 -14.57
CA SER A 131 15.05 8.55 -14.56
C SER A 131 16.58 8.43 -14.48
N ILE A 132 17.09 7.76 -13.44
CA ILE A 132 18.53 7.63 -13.15
C ILE A 132 18.92 6.16 -13.19
N LYS A 133 19.91 5.78 -13.99
CA LYS A 133 20.42 4.39 -14.01
C LYS A 133 21.25 4.07 -12.77
N LEU A 134 21.28 2.80 -12.38
CA LEU A 134 22.15 2.34 -11.30
C LEU A 134 23.64 2.63 -11.60
N GLY A 135 24.32 3.26 -10.63
CA GLY A 135 25.70 3.72 -10.74
C GLY A 135 25.88 5.08 -11.45
N GLU A 136 24.82 5.69 -11.97
CA GLU A 136 24.85 7.06 -12.47
C GLU A 136 24.40 8.05 -11.39
N GLU A 137 24.97 9.24 -11.42
CA GLU A 137 24.70 10.29 -10.44
C GLU A 137 24.88 9.83 -8.99
N ILE A 138 24.55 10.71 -8.05
CA ILE A 138 24.63 10.37 -6.63
C ILE A 138 23.59 9.33 -6.22
N SER A 139 22.34 9.46 -6.70
CA SER A 139 21.25 8.53 -6.36
C SER A 139 21.51 7.12 -6.90
N GLY A 140 21.96 6.99 -8.14
CA GLY A 140 22.27 5.69 -8.73
C GLY A 140 23.50 5.05 -8.10
N VAL A 141 24.51 5.83 -7.71
CA VAL A 141 25.67 5.33 -6.92
C VAL A 141 25.21 4.84 -5.55
N THR A 142 24.41 5.62 -4.82
CA THR A 142 23.80 5.23 -3.53
C THR A 142 23.05 3.91 -3.67
N ALA A 143 22.22 3.77 -4.71
CA ALA A 143 21.45 2.55 -4.94
C ALA A 143 22.33 1.35 -5.34
N ARG A 144 23.36 1.57 -6.16
CA ARG A 144 24.24 0.49 -6.64
C ARG A 144 25.07 -0.13 -5.51
N TYR A 145 25.60 0.71 -4.62
CA TYR A 145 26.46 0.27 -3.54
C TYR A 145 25.71 0.02 -2.22
N ASN A 146 24.42 0.39 -2.15
CA ASN A 146 23.63 0.31 -0.92
C ASN A 146 24.32 1.03 0.26
N GLU A 147 24.83 2.23 -0.01
CA GLU A 147 25.59 3.03 0.95
C GLU A 147 25.07 4.46 0.95
N ILE A 148 24.91 5.04 2.14
CA ILE A 148 24.62 6.46 2.27
C ILE A 148 25.75 7.31 1.67
N LYS A 149 25.39 8.32 0.88
CA LYS A 149 26.33 9.30 0.34
C LYS A 149 25.92 10.70 0.77
N ILE A 150 26.82 11.38 1.46
CA ILE A 150 26.62 12.75 1.94
C ILE A 150 27.61 13.67 1.24
N ILE A 151 27.09 14.72 0.61
CA ILE A 151 27.85 15.77 -0.05
C ILE A 151 27.46 17.09 0.61
N ASN A 152 28.36 17.66 1.40
CA ASN A 152 28.12 18.92 2.10
C ASN A 152 28.44 20.16 1.24
N ASN A 153 29.10 19.98 0.09
CA ASN A 153 29.36 21.02 -0.89
C ASN A 153 29.19 20.43 -2.31
N LEU A 154 28.01 20.64 -2.90
CA LEU A 154 27.69 20.15 -4.25
C LEU A 154 28.51 20.86 -5.32
N GLU A 155 28.76 22.16 -5.20
CA GLU A 155 29.50 22.95 -6.20
C GLU A 155 30.90 22.40 -6.46
N ALA A 156 31.61 22.04 -5.39
CA ALA A 156 32.94 21.44 -5.47
C ALA A 156 32.93 20.04 -6.13
N ASN A 157 31.77 19.38 -6.20
CA ASN A 157 31.63 17.99 -6.65
C ASN A 157 30.80 17.85 -7.95
N LYS A 158 30.37 18.96 -8.57
CA LYS A 158 29.53 18.96 -9.79
C LYS A 158 30.09 18.07 -10.92
N ARG A 159 31.42 18.08 -11.13
CA ARG A 159 32.10 17.30 -12.17
C ARG A 159 32.16 15.79 -11.88
N VAL A 160 32.13 15.40 -10.60
CA VAL A 160 32.32 14.00 -10.17
C VAL A 160 31.06 13.18 -10.38
N PHE A 161 29.88 13.79 -10.20
CA PHE A 161 28.61 13.08 -10.21
C PHE A 161 27.77 13.28 -11.47
N ASN A 162 28.28 14.01 -12.49
CA ASN A 162 27.56 14.28 -13.74
C ASN A 162 26.07 14.62 -13.52
N LEU A 163 25.80 15.49 -12.53
CA LEU A 163 24.45 15.77 -12.08
C LEU A 163 23.68 16.44 -13.22
N LYS A 164 22.73 15.74 -13.85
CA LYS A 164 21.83 16.33 -14.86
C LYS A 164 20.80 17.28 -14.25
N LEU A 165 20.93 17.57 -12.96
CA LEU A 165 19.93 18.17 -12.09
C LEU A 165 20.32 19.58 -11.65
N GLU A 166 20.87 20.39 -12.57
CA GLU A 166 21.07 21.81 -12.32
C GLU A 166 19.74 22.45 -11.88
N GLY A 167 19.69 22.90 -10.62
CA GLY A 167 18.51 23.57 -10.04
C GLY A 167 17.66 22.75 -9.07
N LEU A 168 17.83 21.41 -8.96
CA LEU A 168 17.13 20.62 -7.92
C LEU A 168 17.84 20.65 -6.56
N TYR A 169 19.18 20.74 -6.58
CA TYR A 169 20.02 20.73 -5.39
C TYR A 169 21.02 21.90 -5.47
N LYS A 170 21.13 22.72 -4.41
CA LYS A 170 22.00 23.90 -4.42
C LYS A 170 23.31 23.71 -3.65
N ASN A 171 23.23 23.30 -2.38
CA ASN A 171 24.34 23.40 -1.44
C ASN A 171 24.82 22.04 -0.95
N SER A 172 23.89 21.22 -0.45
CA SER A 172 24.21 19.94 0.19
C SER A 172 23.16 18.88 -0.08
N LEU A 173 23.58 17.62 -0.13
CA LEU A 173 22.73 16.46 -0.41
C LEU A 173 23.16 15.26 0.44
N ALA A 174 22.20 14.62 1.09
CA ALA A 174 22.32 13.29 1.67
C ALA A 174 21.42 12.34 0.88
N SER A 175 22.02 11.35 0.23
CA SER A 175 21.34 10.32 -0.55
C SER A 175 21.44 9.00 0.21
N VAL A 176 20.30 8.40 0.55
CA VAL A 176 20.21 7.24 1.44
C VAL A 176 19.41 6.13 0.76
N PRO A 177 19.92 4.89 0.71
CA PRO A 177 19.22 3.79 0.04
C PRO A 177 18.00 3.36 0.86
N LEU A 178 16.89 3.11 0.18
CA LEU A 178 15.76 2.37 0.72
C LEU A 178 16.03 0.88 0.50
N SER A 179 16.33 0.15 1.57
CA SER A 179 16.76 -1.24 1.47
C SER A 179 15.86 -2.17 2.28
N TYR A 180 15.35 -3.21 1.62
CA TYR A 180 14.51 -4.23 2.23
C TYR A 180 15.13 -5.61 2.01
N LYS A 181 15.38 -6.35 3.10
CA LYS A 181 16.06 -7.67 3.07
C LYS A 181 17.35 -7.67 2.24
N GLY A 182 18.15 -6.61 2.38
CA GLY A 182 19.44 -6.46 1.68
C GLY A 182 19.34 -6.05 0.20
N ARG A 183 18.14 -5.83 -0.33
CA ARG A 183 17.93 -5.34 -1.70
C ARG A 183 17.50 -3.88 -1.68
N VAL A 184 18.13 -3.06 -2.52
CA VAL A 184 17.71 -1.68 -2.71
C VAL A 184 16.42 -1.63 -3.53
N ILE A 185 15.42 -0.94 -3.01
CA ILE A 185 14.11 -0.73 -3.66
C ILE A 185 13.91 0.72 -4.10
N GLY A 186 14.82 1.62 -3.73
CA GLY A 186 14.73 3.05 -4.00
C GLY A 186 15.78 3.85 -3.24
N VAL A 187 15.64 5.18 -3.26
CA VAL A 187 16.55 6.14 -2.61
C VAL A 187 15.73 7.32 -2.10
N ILE A 188 16.07 7.80 -0.91
CA ILE A 188 15.66 9.12 -0.40
C ILE A 188 16.83 10.08 -0.57
N ASN A 189 16.55 11.24 -1.16
CA ASN A 189 17.47 12.36 -1.27
C ASN A 189 16.96 13.51 -0.40
N ALA A 190 17.74 13.85 0.63
CA ALA A 190 17.51 14.98 1.50
C ALA A 190 18.50 16.09 1.15
N SER A 191 18.03 17.29 0.86
CA SER A 191 18.91 18.37 0.41
C SER A 191 18.55 19.73 0.99
N ASP A 192 19.57 20.59 1.02
CA ASP A 192 19.45 22.00 1.35
C ASP A 192 18.69 22.25 2.65
N LYS A 193 19.27 21.88 3.80
CA LYS A 193 18.73 22.25 5.11
C LYS A 193 18.48 23.76 5.15
N LYS A 194 17.30 24.18 5.61
CA LYS A 194 16.92 25.61 5.71
C LYS A 194 17.84 26.40 6.63
N THR A 195 18.50 25.72 7.56
CA THR A 195 19.48 26.31 8.48
C THR A 195 20.80 26.68 7.79
N GLY A 196 21.05 26.21 6.55
CA GLY A 196 22.33 26.38 5.85
C GLY A 196 23.47 25.51 6.39
N LYS A 197 23.23 24.71 7.43
CA LYS A 197 24.23 23.81 8.01
C LYS A 197 24.41 22.55 7.16
N SER A 198 25.61 21.99 7.20
CA SER A 198 25.94 20.68 6.65
C SER A 198 25.18 19.53 7.33
N PHE A 199 25.08 18.40 6.64
CA PHE A 199 24.68 17.13 7.26
C PHE A 199 25.82 16.61 8.14
N THR A 200 25.45 16.21 9.36
CA THR A 200 26.32 15.67 10.41
C THR A 200 26.19 14.15 10.49
N ASP A 201 27.07 13.50 11.26
CA ASP A 201 26.98 12.07 11.51
C ASP A 201 25.67 11.68 12.20
N ASN A 202 25.17 12.52 13.10
CA ASN A 202 23.87 12.33 13.74
C ASN A 202 22.73 12.32 12.70
N ASP A 203 22.76 13.26 11.74
CA ASP A 203 21.78 13.26 10.65
C ASP A 203 21.83 11.97 9.82
N SER A 204 23.04 11.45 9.59
CA SER A 204 23.23 10.21 8.84
C SER A 204 22.58 9.00 9.54
N GLU A 205 22.63 8.94 10.87
CA GLU A 205 22.02 7.87 11.67
C GLU A 205 20.50 7.95 11.61
N ILE A 206 19.94 9.16 11.75
CA ILE A 206 18.49 9.37 11.70
C ILE A 206 17.96 9.07 10.29
N LEU A 207 18.66 9.53 9.24
CA LEU A 207 18.29 9.22 7.86
C LEU A 207 18.32 7.72 7.57
N LYS A 208 19.29 6.98 8.13
CA LYS A 208 19.33 5.50 8.01
C LYS A 208 18.09 4.86 8.63
N LEU A 209 17.69 5.28 9.83
CA LEU A 209 16.48 4.77 10.49
C LEU A 209 15.23 5.05 9.64
N ILE A 210 15.04 6.30 9.21
CA ILE A 210 13.92 6.68 8.35
C ILE A 210 13.92 5.87 7.05
N SER A 211 15.09 5.69 6.41
CA SER A 211 15.21 4.95 5.16
C SER A 211 14.85 3.46 5.31
N SER A 212 15.28 2.81 6.40
CA SER A 212 14.98 1.41 6.68
C SER A 212 13.48 1.21 6.88
N GLU A 213 12.87 2.06 7.68
CA GLU A 213 11.45 1.97 8.02
C GLU A 213 10.55 2.34 6.85
N SER A 214 10.94 3.36 6.09
CA SER A 214 10.29 3.72 4.81
C SER A 214 10.34 2.56 3.82
N ALA A 215 11.49 1.88 3.72
CA ALA A 215 11.62 0.73 2.83
C ALA A 215 10.69 -0.42 3.22
N ILE A 216 10.52 -0.67 4.52
CA ILE A 216 9.57 -1.67 5.04
C ILE A 216 8.13 -1.25 4.72
N ALA A 217 7.74 -0.01 5.00
CA ALA A 217 6.38 0.49 4.74
C ALA A 217 6.01 0.40 3.25
N ILE A 218 6.91 0.82 2.36
CA ILE A 218 6.71 0.74 0.90
C ILE A 218 6.52 -0.72 0.45
N GLN A 219 7.30 -1.65 1.00
CA GLN A 219 7.20 -3.08 0.64
C GLN A 219 5.94 -3.73 1.21
N ASN A 220 5.55 -3.39 2.43
CA ASN A 220 4.28 -3.83 3.01
C ASN A 220 3.10 -3.33 2.16
N PHE A 221 3.16 -2.09 1.68
CA PHE A 221 2.10 -1.51 0.88
C PHE A 221 2.03 -2.16 -0.52
N ARG A 222 3.18 -2.43 -1.15
CA ARG A 222 3.23 -3.22 -2.39
C ARG A 222 2.62 -4.62 -2.22
N LEU A 223 2.98 -5.31 -1.13
CA LEU A 223 2.43 -6.63 -0.82
C LEU A 223 0.92 -6.57 -0.56
N PHE A 224 0.45 -5.52 0.12
CA PHE A 224 -0.97 -5.28 0.32
C PHE A 224 -1.72 -5.09 -1.01
N LEU A 225 -1.19 -4.27 -1.93
CA LEU A 225 -1.78 -4.08 -3.26
C LEU A 225 -1.80 -5.38 -4.07
N GLU A 226 -0.71 -6.16 -4.04
CA GLU A 226 -0.63 -7.46 -4.71
C GLU A 226 -1.67 -8.44 -4.14
N LEU A 227 -1.85 -8.46 -2.82
CA LEU A 227 -2.87 -9.28 -2.17
C LEU A 227 -4.29 -8.90 -2.61
N GLN A 228 -4.61 -7.59 -2.68
CA GLN A 228 -5.90 -7.10 -3.16
C GLN A 228 -6.16 -7.50 -4.62
N GLU A 229 -5.15 -7.33 -5.48
CA GLU A 229 -5.26 -7.69 -6.89
C GLU A 229 -5.46 -9.21 -7.07
N ASN A 230 -4.68 -10.03 -6.35
CA ASN A 230 -4.78 -11.48 -6.40
C ASN A 230 -6.11 -11.99 -5.84
N TYR A 231 -6.62 -11.36 -4.78
CA TYR A 231 -7.95 -11.64 -4.25
C TYR A 231 -9.03 -11.38 -5.31
N LEU A 232 -9.01 -10.20 -5.95
CA LEU A 232 -9.99 -9.86 -6.99
C LEU A 232 -9.87 -10.80 -8.20
N LYS A 233 -8.66 -11.13 -8.65
CA LYS A 233 -8.43 -12.11 -9.73
C LYS A 233 -9.01 -13.48 -9.38
N THR A 234 -8.87 -13.91 -8.12
CA THR A 234 -9.42 -15.17 -7.64
C THR A 234 -10.95 -15.15 -7.69
N VAL A 235 -11.59 -14.09 -7.17
CA VAL A 235 -13.04 -13.89 -7.24
C VAL A 235 -13.54 -13.92 -8.69
N ILE A 236 -12.87 -13.20 -9.60
CA ILE A 236 -13.22 -13.19 -11.02
C ILE A 236 -13.07 -14.58 -11.65
N THR A 237 -12.01 -15.32 -11.29
CA THR A 237 -11.77 -16.68 -11.80
C THR A 237 -12.85 -17.65 -11.34
N LEU A 238 -13.27 -17.57 -10.08
CA LEU A 238 -14.38 -18.36 -9.54
C LEU A 238 -15.70 -18.03 -10.26
N ALA A 239 -15.99 -16.73 -10.43
CA ALA A 239 -17.17 -16.28 -11.18
C ALA A 239 -17.17 -16.84 -12.61
N LYS A 240 -16.03 -16.78 -13.32
CA LYS A 240 -15.87 -17.35 -14.67
C LYS A 240 -16.09 -18.87 -14.69
N ALA A 241 -15.63 -19.60 -13.69
CA ALA A 241 -15.81 -21.04 -13.62
C ALA A 241 -17.29 -21.42 -13.46
N VAL A 242 -18.04 -20.64 -12.69
CA VAL A 242 -19.50 -20.82 -12.56
C VAL A 242 -20.24 -20.44 -13.84
N ASP A 243 -19.89 -19.28 -14.41
CA ASP A 243 -20.42 -18.80 -15.70
C ASP A 243 -20.21 -19.85 -16.81
N ALA A 244 -19.06 -20.55 -16.83
CA ALA A 244 -18.76 -21.60 -17.81
C ALA A 244 -19.60 -22.89 -17.64
N LYS A 245 -20.12 -23.15 -16.43
CA LYS A 245 -21.01 -24.28 -16.15
C LYS A 245 -22.40 -24.09 -16.80
N ASP A 246 -22.77 -22.84 -17.04
CA ASP A 246 -24.03 -22.41 -17.62
C ASP A 246 -23.82 -22.02 -19.11
N PRO A 247 -24.41 -22.78 -20.06
CA PRO A 247 -24.18 -22.58 -21.50
C PRO A 247 -24.52 -21.19 -22.03
N TYR A 248 -25.30 -20.41 -21.27
CA TYR A 248 -25.86 -19.13 -21.69
C TYR A 248 -25.09 -17.92 -21.15
N THR A 249 -24.05 -18.11 -20.33
CA THR A 249 -23.42 -17.02 -19.58
C THR A 249 -21.92 -16.92 -19.80
N ASN A 250 -21.47 -16.38 -20.94
CA ASN A 250 -20.09 -15.91 -21.07
C ASN A 250 -20.03 -14.43 -20.67
N MET A 251 -19.19 -14.11 -19.67
CA MET A 251 -19.02 -12.76 -19.10
C MET A 251 -20.28 -12.16 -18.46
N HIS A 252 -21.31 -12.97 -18.17
CA HIS A 252 -22.57 -12.49 -17.58
C HIS A 252 -22.32 -11.82 -16.23
N SER A 253 -21.64 -12.52 -15.33
CA SER A 253 -21.37 -12.01 -13.99
C SER A 253 -20.50 -10.74 -14.01
N GLN A 254 -19.58 -10.64 -14.98
CA GLN A 254 -18.78 -9.42 -15.19
C GLN A 254 -19.61 -8.25 -15.71
N ASN A 255 -20.55 -8.50 -16.63
CA ASN A 255 -21.44 -7.47 -17.15
C ASN A 255 -22.41 -6.97 -16.08
N VAL A 256 -23.01 -7.88 -15.30
CA VAL A 256 -23.84 -7.54 -14.13
C VAL A 256 -23.05 -6.64 -13.17
N ALA A 257 -21.86 -7.07 -12.76
CA ALA A 257 -21.01 -6.27 -11.87
C ALA A 257 -20.69 -4.88 -12.45
N LYS A 258 -20.33 -4.81 -13.74
CA LYS A 258 -20.01 -3.56 -14.44
C LYS A 258 -21.19 -2.59 -14.47
N TYR A 259 -22.39 -3.06 -14.80
CA TYR A 259 -23.59 -2.21 -14.86
C TYR A 259 -24.04 -1.78 -13.47
N SER A 260 -23.99 -2.69 -12.48
CA SER A 260 -24.31 -2.38 -11.08
C SER A 260 -23.36 -1.31 -10.50
N VAL A 261 -22.06 -1.37 -10.80
CA VAL A 261 -21.09 -0.34 -10.40
C VAL A 261 -21.40 1.01 -11.05
N ARG A 262 -21.75 1.03 -12.34
CA ARG A 262 -22.13 2.29 -13.02
C ARG A 262 -23.36 2.92 -12.40
N LEU A 263 -24.36 2.11 -12.07
CA LEU A 263 -25.56 2.58 -11.38
C LEU A 263 -25.24 3.09 -9.97
N ALA A 264 -24.45 2.35 -9.20
CA ALA A 264 -24.01 2.75 -7.86
C ALA A 264 -23.27 4.09 -7.85
N LYS A 265 -22.38 4.31 -8.84
CA LYS A 265 -21.69 5.59 -9.03
C LYS A 265 -22.65 6.72 -9.39
N TYR A 266 -23.60 6.47 -10.28
CA TYR A 266 -24.63 7.46 -10.65
C TYR A 266 -25.49 7.88 -9.45
N LEU A 267 -25.77 6.94 -8.54
CA LEU A 267 -26.51 7.19 -7.31
C LEU A 267 -25.67 7.84 -6.20
N GLY A 268 -24.38 8.09 -6.42
CA GLY A 268 -23.50 8.74 -5.43
C GLY A 268 -23.18 7.88 -4.21
N LEU A 269 -23.20 6.55 -4.34
CA LEU A 269 -22.84 5.65 -3.23
C LEU A 269 -21.36 5.75 -2.86
N SER A 270 -21.02 5.39 -1.62
CA SER A 270 -19.64 5.39 -1.12
C SER A 270 -18.76 4.41 -1.91
N ALA A 271 -17.44 4.65 -1.93
CA ALA A 271 -16.47 3.76 -2.58
C ALA A 271 -16.57 2.32 -2.04
N GLU A 272 -16.72 2.17 -0.73
CA GLU A 272 -16.93 0.87 -0.05
C GLU A 272 -18.21 0.17 -0.52
N SER A 273 -19.31 0.91 -0.68
CA SER A 273 -20.58 0.36 -1.18
C SER A 273 -20.44 -0.07 -2.64
N ILE A 274 -19.78 0.74 -3.47
CA ILE A 274 -19.52 0.43 -4.88
C ILE A 274 -18.68 -0.84 -5.01
N GLU A 275 -17.65 -1.00 -4.18
CA GLU A 275 -16.82 -2.21 -4.16
C GLU A 275 -17.61 -3.44 -3.72
N THR A 276 -18.44 -3.30 -2.68
CA THR A 276 -19.35 -4.36 -2.24
C THR A 276 -20.30 -4.80 -3.36
N ILE A 277 -20.90 -3.84 -4.07
CA ILE A 277 -21.79 -4.10 -5.21
C ILE A 277 -21.04 -4.78 -6.36
N HIS A 278 -19.80 -4.37 -6.64
CA HIS A 278 -18.96 -5.00 -7.65
C HIS A 278 -18.74 -6.48 -7.34
N ARG A 279 -18.30 -6.78 -6.11
CA ARG A 279 -18.06 -8.16 -5.64
C ARG A 279 -19.35 -8.98 -5.63
N ALA A 280 -20.46 -8.40 -5.17
CA ALA A 280 -21.76 -9.05 -5.19
C ALA A 280 -22.23 -9.38 -6.61
N GLY A 281 -22.06 -8.47 -7.57
CA GLY A 281 -22.39 -8.71 -8.97
C GLY A 281 -21.56 -9.84 -9.59
N LEU A 282 -20.28 -9.95 -9.24
CA LEU A 282 -19.42 -11.05 -9.71
C LEU A 282 -19.83 -12.41 -9.15
N LEU A 283 -20.26 -12.46 -7.88
CA LEU A 283 -20.53 -13.70 -7.16
C LEU A 283 -22.02 -14.05 -7.06
N HIS A 284 -22.93 -13.25 -7.61
CA HIS A 284 -24.38 -13.41 -7.39
C HIS A 284 -24.90 -14.83 -7.72
N ASP A 285 -24.31 -15.46 -8.73
CA ASP A 285 -24.68 -16.79 -9.22
C ASP A 285 -23.78 -17.93 -8.70
N ILE A 286 -22.84 -17.67 -7.77
CA ILE A 286 -21.85 -18.67 -7.30
C ILE A 286 -22.49 -19.98 -6.81
N GLY A 287 -23.69 -19.91 -6.25
CA GLY A 287 -24.43 -21.09 -5.78
C GLY A 287 -24.95 -22.00 -6.89
N LYS A 288 -24.87 -21.63 -8.17
CA LYS A 288 -25.14 -22.55 -9.31
C LYS A 288 -24.20 -23.77 -9.28
N ILE A 289 -23.09 -23.71 -8.55
CA ILE A 289 -22.25 -24.88 -8.29
C ILE A 289 -23.01 -26.05 -7.66
N ALA A 290 -24.03 -25.77 -6.84
CA ALA A 290 -24.86 -26.77 -6.17
C ALA A 290 -26.04 -27.28 -7.02
N VAL A 291 -26.29 -26.66 -8.18
CA VAL A 291 -27.33 -27.09 -9.13
C VAL A 291 -26.77 -28.22 -9.99
N ARG A 292 -27.58 -29.24 -10.27
CA ARG A 292 -27.19 -30.40 -11.08
C ARG A 292 -26.99 -30.00 -12.54
N ASP A 293 -26.00 -30.56 -13.20
CA ASP A 293 -25.64 -30.20 -14.59
C ASP A 293 -26.77 -30.57 -15.56
N GLU A 294 -27.45 -31.70 -15.35
CA GLU A 294 -28.57 -32.13 -16.19
C GLU A 294 -29.75 -31.17 -16.12
N VAL A 295 -29.90 -30.47 -14.98
CA VAL A 295 -30.94 -29.47 -14.77
C VAL A 295 -30.51 -28.13 -15.36
N LEU A 296 -29.26 -27.71 -15.11
CA LEU A 296 -28.74 -26.42 -15.55
C LEU A 296 -28.55 -26.34 -17.08
N GLN A 297 -28.17 -27.47 -17.71
CA GLN A 297 -27.87 -27.55 -19.14
C GLN A 297 -29.02 -28.15 -19.97
N LYS A 298 -30.20 -28.35 -19.36
CA LYS A 298 -31.34 -28.99 -20.03
C LYS A 298 -31.75 -28.22 -21.29
N PRO A 299 -31.75 -28.85 -22.48
CA PRO A 299 -32.27 -28.23 -23.68
C PRO A 299 -33.80 -28.21 -23.64
N GLY A 300 -34.39 -27.11 -23.17
CA GLY A 300 -35.84 -26.92 -23.17
C GLY A 300 -36.39 -26.36 -21.85
N LYS A 301 -37.70 -26.50 -21.65
CA LYS A 301 -38.36 -26.05 -20.42
C LYS A 301 -38.04 -27.00 -19.26
N LEU A 302 -37.83 -26.41 -18.09
CA LEU A 302 -37.68 -27.14 -16.83
C LEU A 302 -39.05 -27.65 -16.36
N THR A 303 -39.07 -28.78 -15.68
CA THR A 303 -40.22 -29.20 -14.85
C THR A 303 -40.30 -28.33 -13.60
N ASN A 304 -41.40 -28.45 -12.86
CA ASN A 304 -41.55 -27.71 -11.61
C ASN A 304 -40.47 -28.11 -10.60
N GLU A 305 -40.17 -29.40 -10.48
CA GLU A 305 -39.15 -29.94 -9.57
C GLU A 305 -37.74 -29.47 -9.95
N GLU A 306 -37.44 -29.43 -11.26
CA GLU A 306 -36.18 -28.89 -11.78
C GLU A 306 -36.06 -27.39 -11.52
N TYR A 307 -37.15 -26.63 -11.67
CA TYR A 307 -37.16 -25.20 -11.39
C TYR A 307 -36.96 -24.91 -9.90
N GLU A 308 -37.61 -25.66 -9.01
CA GLU A 308 -37.36 -25.58 -7.56
C GLU A 308 -35.91 -25.95 -7.23
N HIS A 309 -35.31 -26.91 -7.94
CA HIS A 309 -33.89 -27.24 -7.78
C HIS A 309 -32.96 -26.09 -8.16
N ILE A 310 -33.28 -25.31 -9.21
CA ILE A 310 -32.48 -24.12 -9.55
C ILE A 310 -32.61 -23.03 -8.47
N LYS A 311 -33.80 -22.83 -7.90
CA LYS A 311 -34.06 -21.78 -6.89
C LYS A 311 -33.23 -21.90 -5.61
N ILE A 312 -32.56 -23.02 -5.37
CA ILE A 312 -31.69 -23.17 -4.21
C ILE A 312 -30.38 -22.37 -4.35
N HIS A 313 -29.98 -22.00 -5.57
CA HIS A 313 -28.68 -21.38 -5.82
C HIS A 313 -28.42 -20.07 -5.06
N PRO A 314 -29.39 -19.18 -4.76
CA PRO A 314 -29.11 -17.99 -3.96
C PRO A 314 -28.78 -18.35 -2.52
N VAL A 315 -29.51 -19.32 -1.93
CA VAL A 315 -29.27 -19.82 -0.57
C VAL A 315 -27.91 -20.52 -0.50
N LYS A 316 -27.59 -21.36 -1.49
CA LYS A 316 -26.27 -22.00 -1.59
C LYS A 316 -25.16 -20.99 -1.83
N GLY A 317 -25.43 -19.93 -2.59
CA GLY A 317 -24.50 -18.82 -2.78
C GLY A 317 -24.20 -18.09 -1.47
N GLU A 318 -25.23 -17.80 -0.67
CA GLU A 318 -25.08 -17.21 0.66
C GLU A 318 -24.26 -18.12 1.60
N GLU A 319 -24.55 -19.44 1.64
CA GLU A 319 -23.80 -20.41 2.43
C GLU A 319 -22.30 -20.41 2.07
N ILE A 320 -21.98 -20.37 0.77
CA ILE A 320 -20.59 -20.31 0.28
C ILE A 320 -19.93 -18.99 0.68
N ILE A 321 -20.61 -17.85 0.46
CA ILE A 321 -20.02 -16.52 0.71
C ILE A 321 -19.83 -16.26 2.21
N LYS A 322 -20.70 -16.76 3.09
CA LYS A 322 -20.55 -16.63 4.55
C LYS A 322 -19.23 -17.20 5.10
N SER A 323 -18.61 -18.12 4.36
CA SER A 323 -17.33 -18.72 4.75
C SER A 323 -16.10 -17.89 4.34
N LEU A 324 -16.28 -16.82 3.55
CA LEU A 324 -15.21 -15.90 3.18
C LEU A 324 -14.92 -14.92 4.34
N PRO A 325 -13.63 -14.70 4.68
CA PRO A 325 -13.21 -13.86 5.81
C PRO A 325 -13.49 -12.37 5.64
#